data_AF-A0A2H0QL74-F1
#
_entry.id   AF-A0A2H0QL74-F1
#
_cell.length_a   1.000
_cell.length_b   1.000
_cell.length_c   1.000
_cell.angle_alpha   90.00
_cell.angle_beta   90.00
_cell.angle_gamma   90.00
#
_symmetry.space_group_name_H-M   'P 1'
#
loop_
_entity.id
_entity.type
_entity.pdbx_description
1 polymer ?
#
loop_
_entity_poly.entity_id
_entity_poly.type
_entity_poly.pdbx_seq_one_letter_code
_entity_poly.pdbx_strand_id
1 'polypeptide(L)'
;MLILISFIFSSAQAFEIQCSTQLENILMVLKTSEMSNKTYLLFLNEKEVEKYYPLGSNQWSNNSESFEFSDQDTTIHINKNEMKGQIISNGFIFRNESMIQLSECVEYP
;
A
#
# COMPACT_ATOMS: atom_id res chain seq x y z
N MET A 1 -47.02 -0.41 -0.18
CA MET A 1 -45.75 0.25 0.22
C MET A 1 -44.66 -0.81 0.13
N LEU A 2 -43.92 -0.88 -0.97
CA LEU A 2 -42.78 -1.79 -1.14
C LEU A 2 -41.54 -1.04 -0.67
N ILE A 3 -40.97 -1.46 0.47
CA ILE A 3 -39.68 -0.98 0.94
C ILE A 3 -38.63 -1.77 0.15
N LEU A 4 -38.09 -1.15 -0.90
CA LEU A 4 -36.93 -1.66 -1.63
C LEU A 4 -35.71 -1.46 -0.72
N ILE A 5 -35.20 -2.52 -0.12
CA ILE A 5 -33.90 -2.49 0.58
C ILE A 5 -32.84 -2.49 -0.52
N SER A 6 -32.41 -1.30 -0.91
CA SER A 6 -31.20 -1.12 -1.71
C SER A 6 -30.02 -1.55 -0.85
N PHE A 7 -29.54 -2.78 -1.05
CA PHE A 7 -28.21 -3.19 -0.59
C PHE A 7 -27.19 -2.37 -1.37
N ILE A 8 -26.76 -1.25 -0.79
CA ILE A 8 -25.64 -0.48 -1.29
C ILE A 8 -24.39 -1.30 -0.95
N PHE A 9 -24.00 -2.21 -1.84
CA PHE A 9 -22.66 -2.78 -1.79
C PHE A 9 -21.72 -1.63 -2.16
N SER A 10 -21.17 -0.95 -1.16
CA SER A 10 -19.98 -0.13 -1.35
C SER A 10 -18.89 -1.09 -1.80
N SER A 11 -18.61 -1.15 -3.10
CA SER A 11 -17.46 -1.89 -3.61
C SER A 11 -16.22 -1.22 -3.05
N ALA A 12 -15.65 -1.83 -2.01
CA ALA A 12 -14.27 -1.60 -1.65
C ALA A 12 -13.45 -1.76 -2.93
N GLN A 13 -12.74 -0.71 -3.36
CA GLN A 13 -11.83 -0.84 -4.49
C GLN A 13 -10.65 -1.66 -4.00
N ALA A 14 -10.72 -2.98 -4.22
CA ALA A 14 -9.57 -3.84 -4.08
C ALA A 14 -8.52 -3.36 -5.10
N PHE A 15 -7.30 -3.16 -4.62
CA PHE A 15 -6.16 -2.89 -5.46
C PHE A 15 -4.94 -3.45 -4.76
N GLU A 16 -3.94 -3.78 -5.56
CA GLU A 16 -2.64 -4.23 -5.09
C GLU A 16 -1.54 -3.54 -5.87
N ILE A 17 -0.53 -3.00 -5.21
CA ILE A 17 0.69 -2.50 -5.86
C ILE A 17 1.86 -3.28 -5.29
N GLN A 18 2.63 -3.91 -6.15
CA GLN A 18 3.87 -4.58 -5.76
C GLN A 18 5.06 -3.79 -6.27
N CYS A 19 6.09 -3.62 -5.45
CA CYS A 19 7.36 -3.00 -5.86
C CYS A 19 8.54 -3.80 -5.32
N SER A 20 9.57 -3.93 -6.14
CA SER A 20 10.90 -4.37 -5.70
C SER A 20 11.50 -3.31 -4.78
N THR A 21 12.19 -3.74 -3.72
CA THR A 21 12.91 -2.84 -2.81
C THR A 21 14.42 -3.00 -2.98
N GLN A 22 15.20 -2.02 -2.52
CA GLN A 22 16.66 -2.15 -2.43
C GLN A 22 17.13 -3.11 -1.31
N LEU A 23 16.22 -3.63 -0.48
CA LEU A 23 16.55 -4.62 0.54
C LEU A 23 16.58 -6.01 -0.11
N GLU A 24 17.62 -6.78 0.21
CA GLU A 24 17.84 -8.08 -0.41
C GLU A 24 16.66 -9.02 -0.16
N ASN A 25 16.07 -9.52 -1.24
CA ASN A 25 14.95 -10.46 -1.25
C ASN A 25 13.67 -9.96 -0.56
N ILE A 26 13.46 -8.64 -0.49
CA ILE A 26 12.22 -8.05 0.05
C ILE A 26 11.37 -7.41 -1.05
N LEU A 27 10.14 -7.90 -1.17
CA LEU A 27 9.08 -7.33 -1.97
C LEU A 27 8.17 -6.47 -1.09
N MET A 28 7.87 -5.26 -1.54
CA MET A 28 6.86 -4.42 -0.91
C MET A 28 5.51 -4.63 -1.61
N VAL A 29 4.45 -4.83 -0.83
CA VAL A 29 3.07 -4.97 -1.35
C VAL A 29 2.12 -4.03 -0.60
N LEU A 30 1.48 -3.11 -1.32
CA LEU A 30 0.33 -2.35 -0.85
C LEU A 30 -0.93 -3.06 -1.28
N LYS A 31 -1.82 -3.44 -0.35
CA LYS A 31 -3.03 -4.20 -0.67
C LYS A 31 -4.22 -3.79 0.17
N THR A 32 -5.39 -3.66 -0.46
CA THR A 32 -6.67 -3.57 0.25
C THR A 32 -7.32 -4.94 0.40
N SER A 33 -7.59 -5.36 1.64
CA SER A 33 -8.25 -6.63 1.95
C SER A 33 -9.74 -6.59 1.59
N GLU A 34 -10.20 -7.50 0.74
CA GLU A 34 -11.62 -7.61 0.37
C GLU A 34 -12.53 -7.90 1.57
N MET A 35 -12.03 -8.68 2.54
CA MET A 35 -12.81 -9.12 3.70
C MET A 35 -13.01 -7.99 4.72
N SER A 36 -11.99 -7.16 4.93
CA SER A 36 -12.01 -6.12 5.98
C SER A 36 -12.08 -4.69 5.45
N ASN A 37 -11.92 -4.50 4.13
CA ASN A 37 -11.77 -3.20 3.47
C ASN A 37 -10.68 -2.32 4.11
N LYS A 38 -9.62 -2.95 4.63
CA LYS A 38 -8.45 -2.27 5.19
C LYS A 38 -7.28 -2.38 4.24
N THR A 39 -6.54 -1.29 4.12
CA THR A 39 -5.33 -1.22 3.30
C THR A 39 -4.11 -1.47 4.17
N TYR A 40 -3.17 -2.25 3.66
CA TYR A 40 -1.95 -2.64 4.34
C TYR A 40 -0.75 -2.43 3.45
N LEU A 41 0.36 -2.07 4.07
CA LEU A 41 1.71 -2.20 3.52
C LEU A 41 2.33 -3.49 4.09
N LEU A 42 2.77 -4.37 3.22
CA LEU A 42 3.41 -5.65 3.55
C LEU A 42 4.84 -5.65 3.01
N PHE A 43 5.76 -6.21 3.80
CA PHE A 43 7.12 -6.55 3.36
C PHE A 43 7.21 -8.07 3.37
N LEU A 44 7.37 -8.66 2.19
CA LEU A 44 7.41 -10.10 1.99
C LEU A 44 8.84 -10.49 1.66
N ASN A 45 9.34 -11.55 2.30
CA ASN A 45 10.54 -12.25 1.84
C ASN A 45 10.13 -13.51 1.05
N GLU A 46 11.10 -14.32 0.62
CA GLU A 46 10.84 -15.54 -0.17
C GLU A 46 9.94 -16.58 0.53
N LYS A 47 9.81 -16.51 1.86
CA LYS A 47 9.16 -17.55 2.68
C LYS A 47 7.89 -17.06 3.37
N GLU A 48 7.85 -15.81 3.81
CA GLU A 48 6.77 -15.28 4.65
C GLU A 48 6.66 -13.75 4.63
N VAL A 49 5.62 -13.25 5.31
CA VAL A 49 5.48 -11.83 5.62
C VAL A 49 6.49 -11.48 6.72
N GLU A 50 7.48 -10.67 6.38
CA GLU A 50 8.46 -10.19 7.35
C GLU A 50 7.88 -9.09 8.26
N LYS A 51 7.11 -8.17 7.67
CA LYS A 51 6.48 -7.06 8.39
C LYS A 51 5.19 -6.62 7.70
N TYR A 52 4.23 -6.13 8.49
CA TYR A 52 3.03 -5.47 7.97
C TYR A 52 2.71 -4.17 8.72
N TYR A 53 2.05 -3.25 8.04
CA TYR A 53 1.60 -1.97 8.58
C TYR A 53 0.22 -1.59 8.02
N PRO A 54 -0.82 -1.41 8.86
CA PRO A 54 -2.12 -0.96 8.41
C PRO A 54 -2.10 0.54 8.07
N LEU A 55 -2.68 0.93 6.94
CA LEU A 55 -2.81 2.33 6.53
C LEU A 55 -4.19 2.87 6.91
N GLY A 56 -4.23 4.06 7.53
CA GLY A 56 -5.48 4.77 7.78
C GLY A 56 -6.17 5.19 6.48
N SER A 57 -7.48 5.00 6.38
CA SER A 57 -8.24 5.26 5.15
C SER A 57 -8.24 6.73 4.70
N ASN A 58 -7.93 7.66 5.59
CA ASN A 58 -7.81 9.08 5.32
C ASN A 58 -6.36 9.57 5.09
N GLN A 59 -5.40 8.64 5.06
CA GLN A 59 -3.98 8.96 4.96
C GLN A 59 -3.37 8.59 3.62
N TRP A 60 -4.14 7.98 2.71
CA TRP A 60 -3.66 7.64 1.37
C TRP A 60 -4.65 8.04 0.28
N SER A 61 -4.10 8.20 -0.93
CA SER A 61 -4.86 8.34 -2.16
C SER A 61 -4.24 7.45 -3.24
N ASN A 62 -5.10 6.83 -4.04
CA ASN A 62 -4.70 6.03 -5.19
C ASN A 62 -5.45 6.55 -6.42
N ASN A 63 -4.73 6.96 -7.45
CA ASN A 63 -5.30 7.36 -8.74
C ASN A 63 -4.57 6.62 -9.87
N SER A 64 -4.87 6.92 -11.14
CA SER A 64 -4.26 6.21 -12.28
C SER A 64 -2.75 6.43 -12.44
N GLU A 65 -2.21 7.52 -11.91
CA GLU A 65 -0.82 7.93 -12.10
C GLU A 65 0.04 7.69 -10.86
N SER A 66 -0.54 7.79 -9.66
CA SER A 66 0.20 7.71 -8.42
C SER A 66 -0.56 7.04 -7.28
N PHE A 67 0.23 6.52 -6.34
CA PHE A 67 -0.20 6.20 -4.99
C PHE A 67 0.58 7.06 -3.99
N GLU A 68 -0.12 7.67 -3.06
CA GLU A 68 0.47 8.49 -2.01
C GLU A 68 -0.09 8.09 -0.66
N PHE A 69 0.77 7.98 0.35
CA PHE A 69 0.39 7.83 1.76
C PHE A 69 1.26 8.74 2.62
N SER A 70 0.67 9.36 3.64
CA SER A 70 1.44 10.08 4.65
C SER A 70 0.77 10.04 6.02
N ASP A 71 1.54 9.70 7.04
CA ASP A 71 1.21 9.90 8.44
C ASP A 71 2.29 10.75 9.15
N GLN A 72 2.36 10.68 10.48
CA GLN A 72 3.33 11.45 11.26
C GLN A 72 4.78 10.97 11.09
N ASP A 73 4.96 9.68 10.82
CA ASP A 73 6.26 9.01 10.85
C ASP A 73 6.65 8.39 9.50
N THR A 74 5.74 8.32 8.54
CA THR A 74 5.94 7.63 7.27
C THR A 74 5.29 8.37 6.11
N THR A 75 6.02 8.47 5.00
CA THR A 75 5.50 8.89 3.69
C THR A 75 5.84 7.84 2.65
N ILE A 76 4.87 7.52 1.79
CA ILE A 76 5.05 6.64 0.63
C ILE A 76 4.59 7.40 -0.60
N HIS A 77 5.42 7.42 -1.63
CA HIS A 77 5.07 7.99 -2.93
C HIS A 77 5.46 6.99 -4.02
N ILE A 78 4.51 6.62 -4.87
CA ILE A 78 4.71 5.73 -6.01
C ILE A 78 4.17 6.44 -7.25
N ASN A 79 5.04 6.62 -8.24
CA ASN A 79 4.66 7.03 -9.58
C ASN A 79 4.51 5.76 -10.44
N LYS A 80 3.27 5.45 -10.80
CA LYS A 80 2.90 4.24 -11.54
C LYS A 80 3.35 4.31 -12.99
N ASN A 81 3.38 5.50 -13.58
CA ASN A 81 3.85 5.71 -14.95
C ASN A 81 5.36 5.46 -15.07
N GLU A 82 6.13 5.87 -14.05
CA GLU A 82 7.57 5.65 -14.00
C GLU A 82 7.96 4.30 -13.39
N MET A 83 6.97 3.54 -12.87
CA MET A 83 7.18 2.27 -12.17
C MET A 83 8.19 2.36 -11.02
N LYS A 84 8.18 3.49 -10.31
CA LYS A 84 9.14 3.82 -9.24
C LYS A 84 8.43 4.46 -8.05
N GLY A 85 9.09 4.42 -6.91
CA GLY A 85 8.61 5.11 -5.73
C GLY A 85 9.64 5.19 -4.63
N GLN A 86 9.19 5.66 -3.47
CA GLN A 86 10.00 5.70 -2.26
C GLN A 86 9.14 5.60 -1.01
N ILE A 87 9.73 5.04 0.05
CA ILE A 87 9.20 5.06 1.41
C ILE A 87 10.20 5.82 2.26
N ILE A 88 9.73 6.83 2.99
CA ILE A 88 10.47 7.52 4.03
C ILE A 88 9.81 7.15 5.35
N SER A 89 10.56 6.66 6.33
CA SER A 89 10.00 6.30 7.64
C SER A 89 10.94 6.69 8.77
N ASN A 90 10.42 7.35 9.81
CA ASN A 90 11.12 7.80 11.02
C ASN A 90 11.20 6.71 12.10
N GLY A 91 11.46 5.46 11.72
CA GLY A 91 11.64 4.37 12.68
C GLY A 91 10.43 3.44 12.86
N PHE A 92 9.26 3.79 12.34
CA PHE A 92 8.05 2.99 12.55
C PHE A 92 8.06 1.72 11.67
N ILE A 93 8.46 1.85 10.41
CA ILE A 93 8.53 0.74 9.47
C ILE A 93 9.93 0.11 9.43
N PHE A 94 10.99 0.91 9.54
CA PHE A 94 12.37 0.42 9.55
C PHE A 94 13.05 0.84 10.85
N ARG A 95 14.11 0.15 11.30
CA ARG A 95 14.86 0.65 12.46
C ARG A 95 15.63 1.90 12.03
N ASN A 96 15.34 3.04 12.65
CA ASN A 96 15.84 4.39 12.37
C ASN A 96 15.15 5.09 11.18
N GLU A 97 15.38 6.40 11.09
CA GLU A 97 15.04 7.19 9.92
C GLU A 97 15.70 6.58 8.69
N SER A 98 14.89 6.16 7.73
CA SER A 98 15.38 5.54 6.52
C SER A 98 14.54 5.91 5.31
N MET A 99 15.20 5.86 4.16
CA MET A 99 14.59 5.98 2.85
C MET A 99 14.80 4.68 2.09
N ILE A 100 13.71 4.09 1.62
CA ILE A 100 13.72 2.92 0.74
C ILE A 100 13.28 3.34 -0.65
N GLN A 101 14.18 3.18 -1.61
CA GLN A 101 13.84 3.31 -3.03
C GLN A 101 13.06 2.07 -3.48
N LEU A 102 12.00 2.32 -4.25
CA LEU A 102 11.14 1.31 -4.84
C LEU A 102 11.31 1.33 -6.36
N SER A 103 11.38 0.14 -6.95
CA SER A 103 11.48 -0.05 -8.39
C SER A 103 10.50 -1.11 -8.88
N GLU A 104 10.26 -1.15 -10.18
CA GLU A 104 9.42 -2.16 -10.82
C GLU A 104 8.02 -2.21 -10.20
N CYS A 105 7.49 -1.03 -9.84
CA CYS A 105 6.17 -0.93 -9.24
C CYS A 105 5.07 -1.26 -10.25
N VAL A 106 4.24 -2.26 -9.96
CA VAL A 106 3.13 -2.72 -10.80
C VAL A 106 1.84 -2.77 -9.99
N GLU A 107 0.78 -2.16 -10.52
CA GLU A 107 -0.58 -2.26 -9.97
C GLU A 107 -1.30 -3.47 -10.58
N TYR A 108 -1.91 -4.27 -9.72
CA TYR A 108 -2.74 -5.42 -10.06
C TYR A 108 -4.21 -5.11 -9.70
N PRO A 109 -5.15 -5.52 -10.57
CA PRO A 109 -6.58 -5.40 -10.33
C PRO A 109 -7.08 -6.32 -9.22
#